data_AF-A0A9K3IB19-F1
#
_entry.id   AF-A0A9K3IB19-F1
#
_cell.length_a   1.000
_cell.length_b   1.000
_cell.length_c   1.000
_cell.angle_alpha   90.00
_cell.angle_beta   90.00
_cell.angle_gamma   90.00
#
_symmetry.space_group_name_H-M   'P 1'
#
loop_
_entity.id
_entity.type
_entity.pdbx_description
1 polymer ?
#
loop_
_entity_poly.entity_id
_entity_poly.type
_entity_poly.pdbx_seq_one_letter_code
_entity_poly.pdbx_strand_id
1 'polypeptide(L)'
;MALTSIPSFFVIQSSASSLYLSPNTTEKRPSGVLEFSEARIFSPLVKFAAEQSRTGDASVVHIRSCFNNKYWVPHEVSKGVFEVGVSANKPQEDTTDPACTVFRVSIHSDPDGTSGFRFFHIRTSLYALNLSGGMGMITNPPSYSTFPAVDWETLVIYTS
;
A
#
# COMPACT_ATOMS: atom_id res chain seq x y z
N MET A 1 -17.43 5.05 11.80
CA MET A 1 -16.26 5.08 12.72
C MET A 1 -15.16 5.84 12.01
N ALA A 2 -14.50 6.78 12.67
CA ALA A 2 -13.28 7.38 12.13
C ALA A 2 -12.15 6.35 12.22
N LEU A 3 -11.38 6.17 11.15
CA LEU A 3 -10.19 5.33 11.17
C LEU A 3 -9.17 5.98 12.11
N THR A 4 -8.77 5.31 13.19
CA THR A 4 -7.73 5.77 14.13
C THR A 4 -6.38 5.07 13.91
N SER A 5 -6.40 3.96 13.18
CA SER A 5 -5.25 3.14 12.81
C SER A 5 -5.56 2.40 11.51
N ILE A 6 -4.54 1.85 10.87
CA ILE A 6 -4.74 0.98 9.69
C ILE A 6 -5.47 -0.31 10.12
N PRO A 7 -6.49 -0.77 9.38
CA PRO A 7 -7.12 -2.06 9.63
C PRO A 7 -6.14 -3.21 9.40
N SER A 8 -6.32 -4.33 10.12
CA SER A 8 -5.49 -5.54 9.92
C SER A 8 -5.61 -6.09 8.49
N PHE A 9 -6.81 -5.98 7.90
CA PHE A 9 -7.05 -6.32 6.51
C PHE A 9 -7.76 -5.17 5.81
N PHE A 10 -7.26 -4.77 4.65
CA PHE A 10 -7.78 -3.61 3.95
C PHE A 10 -7.62 -3.73 2.44
N VAL A 11 -8.37 -2.90 1.73
CA VAL A 11 -8.25 -2.65 0.29
C VAL A 11 -7.98 -1.18 0.05
N ILE A 12 -7.22 -0.86 -0.98
CA ILE A 12 -6.96 0.54 -1.38
C ILE A 12 -7.64 0.79 -2.71
N GLN A 13 -8.43 1.86 -2.79
CA GLN A 13 -9.07 2.30 -4.02
C GLN A 13 -8.48 3.64 -4.48
N SER A 14 -8.31 3.79 -5.79
CA SER A 14 -7.94 5.07 -6.39
C SER A 14 -9.18 5.95 -6.52
N SER A 15 -9.17 7.13 -5.90
CA SER A 15 -10.24 8.13 -6.06
C SER A 15 -10.38 8.59 -7.52
N ALA A 16 -9.30 8.57 -8.30
CA ALA A 16 -9.28 9.06 -9.68
C ALA A 16 -9.88 8.06 -10.69
N SER A 17 -9.74 6.75 -10.46
CA SER A 17 -10.14 5.71 -11.43
C SER A 17 -11.19 4.73 -10.90
N SER A 18 -11.51 4.77 -9.60
CA SER A 18 -12.33 3.76 -8.91
C SER A 18 -11.77 2.33 -8.96
N LEU A 19 -10.57 2.14 -9.51
CA LEU A 19 -9.87 0.85 -9.52
C LEU A 19 -9.17 0.61 -8.19
N TYR A 20 -9.04 -0.67 -7.83
CA TYR A 20 -8.38 -1.13 -6.63
C TYR A 20 -6.93 -1.47 -6.91
N LEU A 21 -6.10 -1.28 -5.89
CA LEU A 21 -4.69 -1.63 -5.92
C LEU A 21 -4.55 -3.17 -5.95
N SER A 22 -3.79 -3.67 -6.91
CA SER A 22 -3.50 -5.09 -7.08
C SER A 22 -2.08 -5.33 -7.59
N PRO A 23 -1.47 -6.48 -7.31
CA PRO A 23 -0.25 -6.90 -7.98
C PRO A 23 -0.47 -7.09 -9.48
N ASN A 24 0.44 -6.60 -10.31
CA ASN A 24 0.43 -6.90 -11.74
C ASN A 24 0.69 -8.41 -11.95
N THR A 25 -0.23 -9.07 -12.65
CA THR A 25 -0.16 -10.50 -13.00
C THR A 25 0.01 -10.72 -14.50
N THR A 26 0.29 -9.67 -15.27
CA THR A 26 0.41 -9.68 -16.73
C THR A 26 1.87 -9.55 -17.16
N GLU A 27 2.17 -9.88 -18.42
CA GLU A 27 3.55 -9.74 -18.94
C GLU A 27 3.92 -8.29 -19.30
N LYS A 28 3.01 -7.33 -19.15
CA LYS A 28 3.24 -5.93 -19.55
C LYS A 28 4.19 -5.17 -18.61
N ARG A 29 4.32 -5.62 -17.36
CA ARG A 29 5.16 -5.02 -16.33
C ARG A 29 5.87 -6.12 -15.53
N PRO A 30 6.94 -5.81 -14.78
CA PRO A 30 7.53 -6.77 -13.87
C PRO A 30 6.46 -7.34 -12.92
N SER A 31 6.44 -8.68 -12.81
CA SER A 31 5.43 -9.38 -12.01
C SER A 31 5.43 -8.91 -10.55
N GLY A 32 4.24 -8.62 -10.03
CA GLY A 32 4.07 -8.22 -8.64
C GLY A 32 4.28 -6.74 -8.34
N VAL A 33 4.63 -5.90 -9.32
CA VAL A 33 4.55 -4.44 -9.17
C VAL A 33 3.09 -4.07 -8.87
N LEU A 34 2.86 -3.22 -7.88
CA LEU A 34 1.52 -2.81 -7.49
C LEU A 34 0.98 -1.73 -8.43
N GLU A 35 -0.28 -1.89 -8.85
CA GLU A 35 -0.96 -1.00 -9.77
C GLU A 35 -2.46 -0.92 -9.49
N PHE A 36 -3.10 0.17 -9.89
CA PHE A 36 -4.54 0.34 -9.78
C PHE A 36 -5.22 -0.22 -11.03
N SER A 37 -5.45 -1.54 -11.07
CA SER A 37 -5.95 -2.23 -12.27
C SER A 37 -7.14 -3.15 -12.05
N GLU A 38 -7.45 -3.55 -10.81
CA GLU A 38 -8.60 -4.42 -10.52
C GLU A 38 -9.88 -3.61 -10.30
N ALA A 39 -10.99 -4.06 -10.90
CA ALA A 39 -12.29 -3.39 -10.78
C ALA A 39 -13.16 -3.95 -9.64
N ARG A 40 -12.88 -5.20 -9.20
CA ARG A 40 -13.70 -5.90 -8.22
C ARG A 40 -13.09 -5.85 -6.83
N ILE A 41 -13.81 -5.23 -5.89
CA ILE A 41 -13.40 -5.15 -4.48
C ILE A 41 -13.22 -6.52 -3.81
N PHE A 42 -13.97 -7.54 -4.25
CA PHE A 42 -13.87 -8.91 -3.71
C PHE A 42 -12.86 -9.78 -4.46
N SER A 43 -12.06 -9.22 -5.36
CA SER A 43 -10.97 -9.94 -6.00
C SER A 43 -9.94 -10.39 -4.95
N PRO A 44 -9.41 -11.62 -5.00
CA PRO A 44 -8.37 -12.05 -4.07
C PRO A 44 -7.09 -11.22 -4.20
N LEU A 45 -6.90 -10.52 -5.33
CA LEU A 45 -5.72 -9.72 -5.64
C LEU A 45 -5.62 -8.42 -4.82
N VAL A 46 -6.75 -7.88 -4.36
CA VAL A 46 -6.80 -6.52 -3.79
C VAL A 46 -6.69 -6.48 -2.27
N LYS A 47 -6.76 -7.64 -1.62
CA LYS A 47 -6.72 -7.75 -0.16
C LYS A 47 -5.27 -7.68 0.35
N PHE A 48 -5.01 -6.72 1.22
CA PHE A 48 -3.73 -6.58 1.91
C PHE A 48 -3.89 -6.79 3.41
N ALA A 49 -2.82 -7.26 4.04
CA ALA A 49 -2.70 -7.38 5.48
C ALA A 49 -1.68 -6.38 6.01
N ALA A 50 -2.01 -5.68 7.09
CA ALA A 50 -1.07 -4.90 7.88
C ALA A 50 -0.65 -5.72 9.11
N GLU A 51 0.66 -5.89 9.28
CA GLU A 51 1.27 -6.60 10.40
C GLU A 51 2.17 -5.63 11.17
N GLN A 52 2.03 -5.55 12.49
CA GLN A 52 2.86 -4.65 13.30
C GLN A 52 4.34 -5.02 13.21
N SER A 53 5.21 -4.00 13.15
CA SER A 53 6.64 -4.21 13.30
C SER A 53 7.00 -4.54 14.75
N ARG A 54 8.22 -5.02 14.96
CA ARG A 54 8.76 -5.34 16.28
C ARG A 54 9.07 -4.10 17.12
N THR A 55 8.95 -2.89 16.56
CA THR A 55 9.24 -1.65 17.29
C THR A 55 8.17 -1.31 18.33
N GLY A 56 7.00 -1.96 18.28
CA GLY A 56 5.87 -1.72 19.19
C GLY A 56 5.08 -0.43 18.90
N ASP A 57 5.47 0.32 17.87
CA ASP A 57 4.73 1.49 17.38
C ASP A 57 3.62 1.02 16.44
N ALA A 58 2.36 1.22 16.83
CA ALA A 58 1.20 0.77 16.06
C ALA A 58 1.09 1.43 14.66
N SER A 59 1.80 2.53 14.42
CA SER A 59 1.87 3.17 13.10
C SER A 59 2.93 2.56 12.18
N VAL A 60 3.81 1.70 12.71
CA VAL A 60 4.91 1.09 11.96
C VAL A 60 4.56 -0.36 11.66
N VAL A 61 4.40 -0.66 10.38
CA VAL A 61 3.86 -1.93 9.91
C VAL A 61 4.63 -2.50 8.74
N HIS A 62 4.50 -3.81 8.55
CA HIS A 62 4.70 -4.49 7.30
C HIS A 62 3.37 -4.59 6.57
N ILE A 63 3.39 -4.46 5.24
CA ILE A 63 2.21 -4.62 4.40
C ILE A 63 2.43 -5.78 3.46
N ARG A 64 1.43 -6.63 3.33
CA ARG A 64 1.54 -7.90 2.63
C ARG A 64 0.33 -8.17 1.76
N SER A 65 0.54 -8.67 0.55
CA SER A 65 -0.57 -9.15 -0.27
C SER A 65 -1.08 -10.48 0.26
N CYS A 66 -2.39 -10.57 0.46
CA CYS A 66 -3.06 -11.82 0.82
C CYS A 66 -3.07 -12.83 -0.33
N PHE A 67 -2.88 -12.37 -1.57
CA PHE A 67 -2.86 -13.23 -2.75
C PHE A 67 -1.62 -14.11 -2.83
N ASN A 68 -0.42 -13.51 -2.80
CA ASN A 68 0.82 -14.22 -3.04
C ASN A 68 1.68 -14.39 -1.79
N ASN A 69 1.20 -13.95 -0.63
CA ASN A 69 1.87 -14.12 0.63
C ASN A 69 3.20 -13.33 0.73
N LYS A 70 3.37 -12.25 -0.05
CA LYS A 70 4.59 -11.44 -0.12
C LYS A 70 4.41 -10.01 0.36
N TYR A 71 5.48 -9.46 0.92
CA TYR A 71 5.52 -8.13 1.52
C TYR A 71 5.88 -7.05 0.50
N TRP A 72 5.37 -5.86 0.76
CA TRP A 72 5.65 -4.64 0.01
C TRP A 72 7.11 -4.26 0.16
N VAL A 73 7.77 -4.03 -0.97
CA VAL A 73 9.14 -3.54 -1.05
C VAL A 73 9.21 -2.51 -2.18
N PRO A 74 9.77 -1.32 -1.94
CA PRO A 74 10.14 -0.40 -3.00
C PRO A 74 11.36 -0.87 -3.78
N HIS A 75 11.24 -0.86 -5.10
CA HIS A 75 12.31 -1.17 -6.06
C HIS A 75 12.65 0.06 -6.86
N GLU A 76 13.94 0.33 -7.02
CA GLU A 76 14.42 1.37 -7.93
C GLU A 76 14.31 0.84 -9.37
N VAL A 77 13.36 1.36 -10.14
CA VAL A 77 13.11 0.92 -11.53
C VAL A 77 13.92 1.73 -12.55
N SER A 78 14.33 2.94 -12.17
CA SER A 78 15.32 3.77 -12.86
C SER A 78 15.92 4.74 -11.86
N LYS A 79 16.99 5.46 -12.22
CA LYS A 79 17.75 6.31 -11.30
C LYS A 79 16.85 7.29 -10.53
N GLY A 80 16.68 7.06 -9.23
CA GLY A 80 15.86 7.87 -8.33
C GLY A 80 14.34 7.65 -8.45
N VAL A 81 13.89 6.70 -9.25
CA VAL A 81 12.47 6.37 -9.45
C VAL A 81 12.17 5.03 -8.82
N PHE A 82 11.24 5.03 -7.87
CA PHE A 82 10.87 3.85 -7.10
C PHE A 82 9.42 3.44 -7.36
N GLU A 83 9.19 2.13 -7.45
CA GLU A 83 7.87 1.52 -7.49
C GLU A 83 7.76 0.45 -6.42
N VAL A 84 6.57 0.30 -5.83
CA VAL A 84 6.30 -0.70 -4.80
C VAL A 84 5.85 -2.00 -5.46
N GLY A 85 6.46 -3.11 -5.06
CA GLY A 85 6.04 -4.46 -5.47
C GLY A 85 5.85 -5.39 -4.28
N VAL A 86 5.11 -6.47 -4.50
CA VAL A 86 4.90 -7.56 -3.51
C VAL A 86 5.90 -8.68 -3.73
N SER A 87 7.16 -8.46 -3.30
CA SER A 87 8.29 -9.32 -3.67
C SER A 87 9.00 -10.01 -2.50
N ALA A 88 8.93 -9.49 -1.27
CA ALA A 88 9.64 -10.07 -0.14
C ALA A 88 8.90 -11.27 0.46
N ASN A 89 9.61 -12.36 0.74
CA ASN A 89 9.01 -13.59 1.31
C ASN A 89 8.80 -13.51 2.84
N LYS A 90 9.45 -12.57 3.51
CA LYS A 90 9.45 -12.41 4.97
C LYS A 90 9.60 -10.93 5.33
N PRO A 91 9.12 -10.50 6.51
CA PRO A 91 9.39 -9.16 7.02
C PRO A 91 10.91 -8.91 7.12
N GLN A 92 11.34 -7.72 6.72
CA GLN A 92 12.70 -7.21 6.90
C GLN A 92 12.61 -5.80 7.48
N GLU A 93 13.22 -5.63 8.66
CA GLU A 93 13.20 -4.38 9.44
C GLU A 93 14.52 -3.63 9.43
N ASP A 94 15.60 -4.25 8.95
CA ASP A 94 16.88 -3.56 8.77
C ASP A 94 16.70 -2.41 7.76
N THR A 95 16.78 -1.18 8.23
CA THR A 95 16.61 0.03 7.42
C THR A 95 17.82 0.32 6.54
N THR A 96 18.88 -0.49 6.59
CA THR A 96 20.00 -0.44 5.66
C THR A 96 19.85 -1.47 4.52
N ASP A 97 18.99 -2.48 4.69
CA ASP A 97 18.73 -3.51 3.69
C ASP A 97 17.83 -2.96 2.57
N PRO A 98 18.21 -3.14 1.29
CA PRO A 98 17.35 -2.73 0.19
C PRO A 98 15.97 -3.42 0.19
N ALA A 99 15.87 -4.60 0.78
CA ALA A 99 14.64 -5.37 0.95
C ALA A 99 13.83 -4.98 2.19
N CYS A 100 14.15 -3.88 2.87
CA CYS A 100 13.33 -3.33 3.95
C CYS A 100 11.84 -3.27 3.55
N THR A 101 10.98 -3.70 4.46
CA THR A 101 9.53 -3.85 4.24
C THR A 101 8.70 -2.92 5.12
N VAL A 102 9.37 -2.03 5.86
CA VAL A 102 8.74 -1.26 6.93
C VAL A 102 8.18 0.05 6.41
N PHE A 103 6.90 0.25 6.66
CA PHE A 103 6.20 1.49 6.39
C PHE A 103 5.68 2.10 7.69
N ARG A 104 5.80 3.42 7.80
CA ARG A 104 5.01 4.20 8.74
C ARG A 104 3.72 4.65 8.06
N VAL A 105 2.59 4.43 8.74
CA VAL A 105 1.26 4.80 8.26
C VAL A 105 0.75 5.97 9.05
N SER A 106 0.27 6.99 8.35
CA SER A 106 -0.40 8.15 8.95
C SER A 106 -1.74 8.38 8.29
N ILE A 107 -2.72 8.81 9.07
CA ILE A 107 -4.00 9.28 8.53
C ILE A 107 -3.84 10.74 8.11
N HIS A 108 -4.34 11.07 6.93
CA HIS A 108 -4.35 12.43 6.43
C HIS A 108 -5.70 12.74 5.81
N SER A 109 -6.11 14.00 5.91
CA SER A 109 -7.33 14.50 5.28
C SER A 109 -6.95 15.56 4.26
N ASP A 110 -7.39 15.36 3.03
CA ASP A 110 -7.13 16.24 1.91
C ASP A 110 -8.07 17.45 1.95
N PRO A 111 -7.68 18.57 1.31
CA PRO A 111 -8.50 19.79 1.27
C PRO A 111 -9.90 19.59 0.67
N ASP A 112 -10.10 18.56 -0.14
CA ASP A 112 -11.39 18.18 -0.71
C ASP A 112 -12.29 17.37 0.24
N GLY A 113 -11.82 17.11 1.47
CA GLY A 113 -12.53 16.35 2.49
C GLY A 113 -12.27 14.84 2.45
N THR A 114 -11.45 14.35 1.51
CA THR A 114 -11.06 12.93 1.45
C THR A 114 -10.11 12.59 2.59
N SER A 115 -10.46 11.65 3.46
CA SER A 115 -9.54 11.09 4.46
C SER A 115 -9.02 9.73 4.03
N GLY A 116 -7.72 9.50 4.21
CA GLY A 116 -7.09 8.23 3.87
C GLY A 116 -5.75 8.04 4.54
N PHE A 117 -5.05 6.98 4.14
CA PHE A 117 -3.73 6.65 4.65
C PHE A 117 -2.64 7.20 3.75
N ARG A 118 -1.52 7.60 4.36
CA ARG A 118 -0.23 7.80 3.68
C ARG A 118 0.74 6.74 4.17
N PHE A 119 1.46 6.15 3.23
CA PHE A 119 2.45 5.11 3.49
C PHE A 119 3.84 5.69 3.27
N PHE A 120 4.62 5.84 4.33
CA PHE A 120 5.99 6.32 4.29
C PHE A 120 6.95 5.16 4.48
N HIS A 121 7.77 4.84 3.47
CA HIS A 121 8.75 3.78 3.60
C HIS A 121 9.99 4.28 4.34
N ILE A 122 10.35 3.62 5.44
CA ILE A 122 11.37 4.11 6.36
C ILE A 122 12.75 4.18 5.70
N ARG A 123 13.15 3.14 4.95
CA ARG A 123 14.50 3.09 4.35
C ARG A 123 14.70 4.13 3.27
N THR A 124 13.74 4.29 2.36
CA THR A 124 13.89 5.22 1.22
C THR A 124 13.55 6.65 1.60
N SER A 125 12.86 6.86 2.72
CA SER A 125 12.31 8.16 3.12
C SER A 125 11.37 8.75 2.05
N LEU A 126 10.58 7.89 1.42
CA LEU A 126 9.61 8.27 0.40
C LEU A 126 8.20 7.85 0.80
N TYR A 127 7.21 8.62 0.36
CA TYR A 127 5.80 8.30 0.44
C TYR A 127 5.33 7.56 -0.81
N ALA A 128 4.47 6.56 -0.64
CA ALA A 128 3.77 5.94 -1.76
C ALA A 128 2.86 6.95 -2.46
N LEU A 129 2.76 6.85 -3.77
CA LEU A 129 1.94 7.72 -4.62
C LEU A 129 1.32 6.90 -5.77
N ASN A 130 0.09 7.21 -6.15
CA ASN A 130 -0.49 6.70 -7.38
C ASN A 130 0.13 7.41 -8.59
N LEU A 131 0.97 6.72 -9.35
CA LEU A 131 1.57 7.23 -10.60
C LEU A 131 1.01 6.46 -11.79
N SER A 132 0.12 7.09 -12.57
CA SER A 132 -0.34 6.67 -13.92
C SER A 132 -0.13 5.19 -14.29
N GLY A 133 -0.68 4.27 -13.48
CA GLY A 133 -0.58 2.82 -13.71
C GLY A 133 0.31 2.02 -12.75
N GLY A 134 0.89 2.63 -11.70
CA GLY A 134 1.69 1.94 -10.68
C GLY A 134 1.73 2.68 -9.35
N MET A 135 2.04 1.97 -8.26
CA MET A 135 2.33 2.58 -6.96
C MET A 135 3.79 3.03 -6.93
N GLY A 136 4.02 4.29 -7.26
CA GLY A 136 5.33 4.92 -7.19
C GLY A 136 5.68 5.46 -5.80
N MET A 137 6.82 6.14 -5.69
CA MET A 137 7.20 6.84 -4.46
C MET A 137 7.79 8.23 -4.68
N ILE A 138 7.60 9.13 -3.72
CA ILE A 138 8.04 10.55 -3.77
C ILE A 138 8.43 11.10 -2.39
N THR A 139 9.31 12.10 -2.30
CA THR A 139 9.73 12.71 -1.02
C THR A 139 8.66 13.60 -0.39
N ASN A 140 8.04 14.47 -1.20
CA ASN A 140 7.03 15.44 -0.76
C ASN A 140 5.73 15.16 -1.50
N PRO A 141 4.86 14.31 -0.94
CA PRO A 141 3.66 13.93 -1.64
C PRO A 141 2.70 15.14 -1.70
N PRO A 142 2.00 15.35 -2.82
CA PRO A 142 0.98 16.39 -2.91
C PRO A 142 -0.14 16.12 -1.89
N SER A 143 -1.02 17.10 -1.63
CA SER A 143 -2.15 16.91 -0.72
C SER A 143 -2.93 15.64 -1.09
N TYR A 144 -3.41 15.54 -2.34
CA TYR A 144 -4.19 14.42 -2.93
C TYR A 144 -3.51 13.04 -3.02
N SER A 145 -2.43 12.80 -2.28
CA SER A 145 -1.69 11.54 -2.21
C SER A 145 -2.24 10.54 -1.19
N THR A 146 -3.42 10.81 -0.63
CA THR A 146 -4.03 9.88 0.32
C THR A 146 -4.62 8.68 -0.38
N PHE A 147 -4.56 7.54 0.29
CA PHE A 147 -5.16 6.31 -0.15
C PHE A 147 -6.40 6.04 0.70
N PRO A 148 -7.61 6.28 0.19
CA PRO A 148 -8.82 5.77 0.80
C PRO A 148 -8.68 4.26 0.93
N ALA A 149 -8.80 3.76 2.16
CA ALA A 149 -8.81 2.34 2.39
C ALA A 149 -10.10 1.93 3.09
N VAL A 150 -10.63 0.80 2.65
CA VAL A 150 -11.82 0.20 3.24
C VAL A 150 -11.35 -0.97 4.10
N ASP A 151 -11.83 -1.02 5.34
CA ASP A 151 -11.65 -2.16 6.22
C ASP A 151 -12.38 -3.38 5.62
N TRP A 152 -11.62 -4.42 5.30
CA TRP A 152 -12.15 -5.62 4.67
C TRP A 152 -13.24 -6.28 5.52
N GLU A 153 -13.08 -6.29 6.84
CA GLU A 153 -14.02 -6.96 7.73
C GLU A 153 -15.37 -6.26 7.74
N THR A 154 -15.40 -4.93 7.55
CA THR A 154 -16.66 -4.20 7.42
C THR A 154 -17.42 -4.56 6.14
N LEU A 155 -16.72 -4.88 5.03
CA LEU A 155 -17.37 -5.27 3.77
C LEU A 155 -18.12 -6.60 3.88
N VAL A 156 -17.54 -7.57 4.60
CA VAL A 156 -18.11 -8.92 4.71
C VAL A 156 -19.42 -8.90 5.50
N ILE A 157 -19.50 -8.08 6.55
CA ILE A 157 -20.68 -7.99 7.43
C ILE A 157 -21.92 -7.48 6.68
N TYR A 158 -21.78 -6.65 5.65
CA TYR A 158 -22.93 -6.13 4.88
C TYR A 158 -23.38 -7.04 3.74
N THR A 159 -22.73 -8.19 3.54
CA THR A 159 -23.06 -9.12 2.44
C THR A 159 -23.66 -10.44 2.90
N SER A 160 -23.87 -10.62 4.21
CA SER A 160 -24.53 -11.78 4.83
C SER A 160 -25.95 -11.46 5.26
#